data_AF-A0A172TX65-F1
#
_entry.id   AF-A0A172TX65-F1
#
_cell.length_a   1.000
_cell.length_b   1.000
_cell.length_c   1.000
_cell.angle_alpha   90.00
_cell.angle_beta   90.00
_cell.angle_gamma   90.00
#
_symmetry.space_group_name_H-M   'P 1'
#
loop_
_entity.id
_entity.type
_entity.pdbx_description
1 polymer ?
#
loop_
_entity_poly.entity_id
_entity_poly.type
_entity_poly.pdbx_seq_one_letter_code
_entity_poly.pdbx_strand_id
1 'polypeptide(L)'
;MKYLLVTVLALISHNLFAQTYTAKQLYDEYNQNSYNFENKYFNKTLTIKGKIRSISVGTKGWNQYHNVYITATGYENFIVCQFPVEDTVTLGQLKAGETVMVTGDYNQKNRDAIFLRNSRFIKTKEPAKPTKAAPAQLPLGTYHVYQSNGASFNFQYKLILNSYSSYTINNKKGTCSCDSKKKVIRFISGALKGFAGIYRPTNPENEKDPPAIVIDFNGSVPDLAKQVGKMYLYAYLQP
;
A
#
# COMPACT_ATOMS: atom_id res chain seq x y z
N MET A 1 -23.40 59.48 25.74
CA MET A 1 -22.16 58.71 25.96
C MET A 1 -22.45 57.24 25.73
N LYS A 2 -21.81 56.65 24.71
CA LYS A 2 -21.45 55.24 24.54
C LYS A 2 -22.56 54.17 24.64
N TYR A 3 -23.04 53.76 23.47
CA TYR A 3 -23.49 52.39 23.19
C TYR A 3 -22.37 51.40 23.55
N LEU A 4 -22.61 50.49 24.48
CA LEU A 4 -21.70 49.39 24.79
C LEU A 4 -22.35 48.06 24.41
N LEU A 5 -22.26 47.78 23.11
CA LEU A 5 -21.86 46.51 22.52
C LEU A 5 -21.90 45.28 23.45
N VAL A 6 -23.07 44.64 23.59
CA VAL A 6 -23.16 43.24 24.04
C VAL A 6 -23.12 42.37 22.79
N THR A 7 -21.93 42.25 22.21
CA THR A 7 -21.61 41.16 21.27
C THR A 7 -20.77 40.17 22.07
N VAL A 8 -21.44 39.30 22.83
CA VAL A 8 -20.79 38.11 23.37
C VAL A 8 -20.39 37.28 22.17
N LEU A 9 -19.13 37.42 21.81
CA LEU A 9 -18.40 36.61 20.87
C LEU A 9 -18.71 35.15 21.20
N ALA A 10 -19.55 34.52 20.39
CA ALA A 10 -19.58 33.08 20.29
C ALA A 10 -18.19 32.65 19.83
N LEU A 11 -17.31 32.40 20.80
CA LEU A 11 -16.10 31.61 20.64
C LEU A 11 -16.55 30.20 20.27
N ILE A 12 -16.96 30.05 19.00
CA ILE A 12 -17.11 28.76 18.36
C ILE A 12 -15.68 28.25 18.24
N SER A 13 -15.25 27.58 19.29
CA SER A 13 -14.20 26.59 19.28
C SER A 13 -14.64 25.52 18.30
N HIS A 14 -14.43 25.80 17.01
CA HIS A 14 -14.34 24.77 16.00
C HIS A 14 -13.13 23.94 16.40
N ASN A 15 -13.39 22.93 17.23
CA ASN A 15 -12.58 21.72 17.21
C ASN A 15 -12.67 21.23 15.77
N LEU A 16 -11.76 21.73 14.93
CA LEU A 16 -11.46 21.18 13.63
C LEU A 16 -10.99 19.77 13.94
N PHE A 17 -11.92 18.82 13.97
CA PHE A 17 -11.60 17.42 13.92
C PHE A 17 -10.77 17.25 12.66
N ALA A 18 -9.46 17.07 12.83
CA ALA A 18 -8.55 16.88 11.71
C ALA A 18 -9.10 15.74 10.86
N GLN A 19 -9.46 16.05 9.61
CA GLN A 19 -10.07 15.08 8.71
C GLN A 19 -9.16 13.85 8.64
N THR A 20 -9.71 12.68 8.95
CA THR A 20 -8.98 11.42 8.86
C THR A 20 -9.08 10.89 7.44
N TYR A 21 -7.95 10.67 6.79
CA TYR A 21 -7.86 10.07 5.47
C TYR A 21 -7.48 8.59 5.57
N THR A 22 -8.07 7.73 4.75
CA THR A 22 -7.55 6.36 4.62
C THR A 22 -6.31 6.38 3.73
N ALA A 23 -5.35 5.47 3.99
CA ALA A 23 -4.21 5.29 3.10
C ALA A 23 -4.64 5.06 1.64
N LYS A 24 -5.75 4.34 1.44
CA LYS A 24 -6.34 4.08 0.12
C LYS A 24 -6.86 5.33 -0.58
N GLN A 25 -7.55 6.23 0.13
CA GLN A 25 -7.99 7.51 -0.44
C GLN A 25 -6.80 8.33 -0.92
N LEU A 26 -5.77 8.49 -0.07
CA LEU A 26 -4.57 9.24 -0.45
C LEU A 26 -3.84 8.59 -1.64
N TYR A 27 -3.81 7.26 -1.70
CA TYR A 27 -3.20 6.51 -2.81
C TYR A 27 -3.94 6.72 -4.13
N ASP A 28 -5.27 6.64 -4.11
CA ASP A 28 -6.06 6.85 -5.32
C ASP A 28 -5.92 8.29 -5.82
N GLU A 29 -5.96 9.29 -4.92
CA GLU A 29 -5.77 10.70 -5.27
C GLU A 29 -4.37 10.96 -5.85
N TYR A 30 -3.31 10.43 -5.22
CA TYR A 30 -1.94 10.58 -5.68
C TYR A 30 -1.74 9.98 -7.09
N ASN A 31 -2.25 8.77 -7.33
CA ASN A 31 -2.12 8.11 -8.63
C ASN A 31 -3.01 8.71 -9.72
N GLN A 32 -4.11 9.37 -9.35
CA GLN A 32 -4.93 10.10 -10.30
C GLN A 32 -4.22 11.35 -10.81
N ASN A 33 -3.63 12.15 -9.90
CA ASN A 33 -2.87 13.35 -10.25
C ASN A 33 -1.96 13.77 -9.10
N SER A 34 -0.68 13.38 -9.16
CA SER A 34 0.29 13.67 -8.11
C SER A 34 0.54 15.17 -7.93
N TYR A 35 0.50 15.97 -9.01
CA TYR A 35 0.67 17.42 -8.93
C TYR A 35 -0.44 18.09 -8.09
N ASN A 36 -1.70 17.72 -8.34
CA ASN A 36 -2.83 18.24 -7.57
C ASN A 36 -2.81 17.73 -6.12
N PHE A 37 -2.40 16.48 -5.91
CA PHE A 37 -2.21 15.91 -4.58
C PHE A 37 -1.19 16.74 -3.77
N GLU A 38 -0.02 17.02 -4.35
CA GLU A 38 1.01 17.85 -3.72
C GLU A 38 0.49 19.23 -3.33
N ASN A 39 -0.17 19.94 -4.26
CA ASN A 39 -0.70 21.27 -3.98
C ASN A 39 -1.76 21.26 -2.86
N LYS A 40 -2.51 20.16 -2.75
CA LYS A 40 -3.57 20.01 -1.74
C LYS A 40 -3.02 19.71 -0.35
N TYR A 41 -1.96 18.91 -0.23
CA TYR A 41 -1.54 18.33 1.04
C TYR A 41 -0.15 18.75 1.53
N PHE A 42 0.72 19.27 0.67
CA PHE A 42 2.07 19.68 1.07
C PHE A 42 2.04 20.78 2.14
N ASN A 43 2.97 20.69 3.10
CA ASN A 43 3.05 21.51 4.31
C ASN A 43 1.81 21.44 5.23
N LYS A 44 1.04 20.35 5.17
CA LYS A 44 -0.07 20.09 6.09
C LYS A 44 0.23 18.92 7.02
N THR A 45 -0.33 18.98 8.21
CA THR A 45 -0.43 17.83 9.10
C THR A 45 -1.61 16.97 8.66
N LEU A 46 -1.36 15.69 8.42
CA LEU A 46 -2.36 14.72 7.99
C LEU A 46 -2.60 13.71 9.10
N THR A 47 -3.87 13.38 9.35
CA THR A 47 -4.24 12.21 10.14
C THR A 47 -4.68 11.12 9.19
N ILE A 48 -4.00 9.98 9.23
CA ILE A 48 -4.25 8.86 8.33
C ILE A 48 -4.62 7.60 9.09
N LYS A 49 -5.50 6.80 8.48
CA LYS A 49 -5.84 5.44 8.92
C LYS A 49 -5.34 4.44 7.87
N GLY A 50 -4.57 3.45 8.28
CA GLY A 50 -4.08 2.44 7.36
C GLY A 50 -3.44 1.25 8.05
N LYS A 51 -3.15 0.20 7.26
CA LYS A 51 -2.54 -1.04 7.75
C LYS A 51 -1.02 -0.93 7.70
N ILE A 52 -0.34 -1.30 8.77
CA ILE A 52 1.12 -1.39 8.80
C ILE A 52 1.55 -2.56 7.91
N ARG A 53 2.35 -2.28 6.88
CA ARG A 53 2.95 -3.27 6.00
C ARG A 53 4.22 -3.86 6.59
N SER A 54 5.11 -2.98 7.06
CA SER A 54 6.41 -3.33 7.61
C SER A 54 6.91 -2.20 8.49
N ILE A 55 7.93 -2.51 9.28
CA ILE A 55 8.59 -1.57 10.19
C ILE A 55 10.08 -1.71 9.96
N SER A 56 10.79 -0.60 9.74
CA SER A 56 12.24 -0.54 9.65
C SER A 56 12.80 0.26 10.80
N VAL A 57 13.72 -0.35 11.55
CA VAL A 57 14.31 0.24 12.75
C VAL A 57 15.50 1.10 12.36
N GLY A 58 15.40 2.41 12.61
CA GLY A 58 16.54 3.33 12.61
C GLY A 58 17.64 2.92 13.59
N THR A 59 18.88 3.18 13.21
CA THR A 59 20.11 3.01 13.98
C THR A 59 20.82 4.36 14.02
N LYS A 60 21.01 4.88 15.24
CA LYS A 60 21.67 6.17 15.45
C LYS A 60 23.05 6.18 14.78
N GLY A 61 23.32 7.22 13.99
CA GLY A 61 24.56 7.37 13.22
C GLY A 61 24.52 6.83 11.79
N TRP A 62 23.50 6.03 11.42
CA TRP A 62 23.29 5.54 10.06
C TRP A 62 21.97 6.06 9.46
N ASN A 63 20.90 5.99 10.23
CA ASN A 63 19.56 6.42 9.84
C ASN A 63 18.85 7.06 11.03
N GLN A 64 18.40 8.31 10.85
CA GLN A 64 17.89 9.17 11.92
C GLN A 64 16.46 8.87 12.38
N TYR A 65 15.77 7.94 11.69
CA TYR A 65 14.36 7.67 11.94
C TYR A 65 14.07 6.17 11.94
N HIS A 66 13.14 5.75 12.79
CA HIS A 66 12.37 4.55 12.54
C HIS A 66 11.31 4.85 11.49
N ASN A 67 11.11 3.92 10.55
CA ASN A 67 10.13 4.05 9.48
C ASN A 67 9.04 3.00 9.68
N VAL A 68 7.79 3.45 9.82
CA VAL A 68 6.62 2.58 9.79
C VAL A 68 5.95 2.76 8.42
N TYR A 69 5.89 1.67 7.66
CA TYR A 69 5.32 1.69 6.32
C TYR A 69 3.85 1.33 6.39
N ILE A 70 2.99 2.25 5.94
CA ILE A 70 1.55 2.04 5.83
C ILE A 70 1.20 1.83 4.36
N THR A 71 0.39 0.81 4.14
CA THR A 71 -0.10 0.44 2.83
C THR A 71 -1.57 0.83 2.65
N ALA A 72 -1.87 1.32 1.47
CA ALA A 72 -3.19 1.54 0.92
C ALA A 72 -3.85 0.27 0.38
N THR A 73 -3.07 -0.59 -0.28
CA THR A 73 -3.63 -1.77 -0.97
C THR A 73 -3.22 -3.12 -0.36
N GLY A 74 -2.19 -3.13 0.49
CA GLY A 74 -1.66 -4.31 1.16
C GLY A 74 -0.18 -4.59 0.86
N TYR A 75 0.44 -3.89 -0.08
CA TYR A 75 1.63 -4.39 -0.80
C TYR A 75 2.76 -3.36 -0.92
N GLU A 76 2.40 -2.11 -1.08
CA GLU A 76 3.31 -1.00 -1.31
C GLU A 76 3.69 -0.26 -0.02
N ASN A 77 4.90 0.31 -0.01
CA ASN A 77 5.36 1.23 1.03
C ASN A 77 4.90 2.66 0.69
N PHE A 78 3.58 2.87 0.57
CA PHE A 78 3.05 4.13 0.04
C PHE A 78 3.17 5.28 1.03
N ILE A 79 2.92 5.05 2.32
CA ILE A 79 3.09 6.09 3.34
C ILE A 79 4.18 5.66 4.32
N VAL A 80 5.20 6.48 4.46
CA VAL A 80 6.32 6.29 5.38
C VAL A 80 6.14 7.23 6.56
N CYS A 81 5.78 6.68 7.71
CA CYS A 81 5.66 7.44 8.95
C CYS A 81 7.00 7.40 9.67
N GLN A 82 7.62 8.57 9.84
CA GLN A 82 8.95 8.71 10.42
C GLN A 82 8.85 9.10 11.89
N PHE A 83 9.46 8.27 12.74
CA PHE A 83 9.58 8.49 14.18
C PHE A 83 11.05 8.74 14.53
N PRO A 84 11.36 9.63 15.48
CA PRO A 84 12.73 9.81 15.96
C PRO A 84 13.34 8.46 16.38
N VAL A 85 14.62 8.27 16.11
CA VAL A 85 15.35 7.01 16.43
C VAL A 85 15.42 6.74 17.94
N GLU A 86 15.18 7.76 18.76
CA GLU A 86 15.09 7.65 20.22
C GLU A 86 13.72 7.12 20.71
N ASP A 87 12.68 7.13 19.87
CA ASP A 87 11.33 6.69 20.25
C ASP A 87 11.13 5.17 20.04
N THR A 88 11.86 4.39 20.82
CA THR A 88 11.80 2.92 20.78
C THR A 88 10.54 2.37 21.44
N VAL A 89 9.93 3.10 22.38
CA VAL A 89 8.74 2.69 23.13
C VAL A 89 7.52 2.64 22.23
N THR A 90 7.30 3.68 21.41
CA THR A 90 6.22 3.71 20.44
C THR A 90 6.39 2.60 19.41
N LEU A 91 7.62 2.39 18.92
CA LEU A 91 7.90 1.34 17.93
C LEU A 91 7.61 -0.07 18.45
N GLY A 92 7.99 -0.36 19.70
CA GLY A 92 7.77 -1.66 20.33
C GLY A 92 6.30 -2.06 20.50
N GLN A 93 5.37 -1.11 20.39
CA GLN A 93 3.94 -1.37 20.49
C GLN A 93 3.29 -1.75 19.16
N LEU A 94 3.96 -1.50 18.04
CA LEU A 94 3.39 -1.62 16.71
C LEU A 94 3.74 -2.96 16.08
N LYS A 95 2.80 -3.50 15.30
CA LYS A 95 3.04 -4.76 14.58
C LYS A 95 2.62 -4.64 13.13
N ALA A 96 3.42 -5.22 12.24
CA ALA A 96 3.01 -5.43 10.86
C ALA A 96 1.70 -6.23 10.82
N GLY A 97 0.74 -5.74 10.04
CA GLY A 97 -0.62 -6.25 9.92
C GLY A 97 -1.66 -5.46 10.71
N GLU A 98 -1.26 -4.62 11.67
CA GLU A 98 -2.17 -3.82 12.48
C GLU A 98 -2.72 -2.63 11.69
N THR A 99 -4.00 -2.31 11.86
CA THR A 99 -4.57 -1.05 11.37
C THR A 99 -4.36 0.01 12.44
N VAL A 100 -3.72 1.11 12.07
CA VAL A 100 -3.35 2.20 12.96
C VAL A 100 -3.87 3.53 12.44
N MET A 101 -4.04 4.47 13.37
CA MET A 101 -4.18 5.88 13.06
C MET A 101 -2.89 6.61 13.42
N VAL A 102 -2.36 7.39 12.50
CA VAL A 102 -1.13 8.16 12.70
C VAL A 102 -1.32 9.57 12.18
N THR A 103 -0.79 10.52 12.92
CA THR A 103 -0.74 11.93 12.51
C THR A 103 0.71 12.32 12.26
N GLY A 104 0.97 13.05 11.19
CA GLY A 104 2.30 13.55 10.88
C GLY A 104 2.30 14.63 9.81
N ASP A 105 3.44 15.29 9.64
CA ASP A 105 3.59 16.43 8.75
C ASP A 105 4.04 15.97 7.36
N TYR A 106 3.25 16.29 6.32
CA TYR A 106 3.65 16.06 4.94
C TYR A 106 4.44 17.26 4.41
N ASN A 107 5.75 17.28 4.64
CA ASN A 107 6.63 18.40 4.29
C ASN A 107 7.88 17.97 3.49
N GLN A 108 7.92 16.73 3.01
CA GLN A 108 8.98 16.21 2.16
C GLN A 108 8.39 15.59 0.90
N LYS A 109 8.73 16.17 -0.26
CA LYS A 109 8.35 15.62 -1.56
C LYS A 109 9.25 14.44 -1.89
N ASN A 110 8.65 13.28 -2.11
CA ASN A 110 9.33 12.10 -2.61
C ASN A 110 8.45 11.47 -3.70
N ARG A 111 9.07 11.06 -4.81
CA ARG A 111 8.35 10.53 -5.97
C ARG A 111 7.67 9.18 -5.69
N ASP A 112 8.22 8.40 -4.77
CA ASP A 112 7.87 6.99 -4.62
C ASP A 112 6.97 6.71 -3.41
N ALA A 113 6.85 7.65 -2.46
CA ALA A 113 6.03 7.51 -1.27
C ALA A 113 5.74 8.86 -0.60
N ILE A 114 4.68 8.91 0.20
CA ILE A 114 4.37 10.03 1.10
C ILE A 114 5.17 9.87 2.37
N PHE A 115 6.00 10.85 2.72
CA PHE A 115 6.76 10.85 3.97
C PHE A 115 6.09 11.76 5.00
N LEU A 116 5.60 11.17 6.09
CA LEU A 116 5.06 11.91 7.23
C LEU A 116 6.13 12.03 8.30
N ARG A 117 6.64 13.24 8.50
CA ARG A 117 7.60 13.56 9.57
C ARG A 117 6.89 13.81 10.89
N ASN A 118 7.64 13.75 11.99
CA ASN A 118 7.15 13.98 13.34
C ASN A 118 5.91 13.14 13.67
N SER A 119 5.89 11.89 13.18
CA SER A 119 4.72 11.04 13.26
C SER A 119 4.38 10.69 14.71
N ARG A 120 3.08 10.60 15.01
CA ARG A 120 2.55 10.20 16.32
C ARG A 120 1.37 9.26 16.13
N PHE A 121 1.36 8.14 16.83
CA PHE A 121 0.21 7.24 16.80
C PHE A 121 -0.91 7.75 17.69
N ILE A 122 -2.11 7.78 17.11
CA ILE A 122 -3.33 7.87 17.89
C ILE A 122 -3.69 6.43 18.24
N LYS A 123 -3.58 6.09 19.52
CA LYS A 123 -3.88 4.73 19.98
C LYS A 123 -5.36 4.45 19.71
N THR A 124 -5.62 3.62 18.70
CA THR A 124 -6.97 3.11 18.44
C THR A 124 -6.83 1.60 18.26
N LYS A 125 -7.22 0.84 19.29
CA LYS A 125 -7.35 -0.61 19.18
C LYS A 125 -8.58 -0.90 18.32
N GLU A 126 -8.41 -0.90 17.01
CA GLU A 126 -9.40 -1.53 16.13
C GLU A 126 -9.06 -3.03 16.11
N PRO A 127 -10.00 -3.93 16.48
CA PRO A 127 -9.73 -5.36 16.44
C PRO A 127 -9.36 -5.75 15.01
N ALA A 128 -8.24 -6.47 14.87
CA ALA A 128 -7.82 -7.00 13.58
C ALA A 128 -9.00 -7.77 12.97
N LYS A 129 -9.54 -7.30 11.84
CA LYS A 129 -10.57 -8.06 11.13
C LYS A 129 -10.00 -9.44 10.83
N PRO A 130 -10.76 -10.52 11.09
CA PRO A 130 -10.30 -11.87 10.78
C PRO A 130 -9.86 -11.91 9.32
N THR A 131 -8.61 -12.31 9.10
CA THR A 131 -8.05 -12.42 7.76
C THR A 131 -8.79 -13.55 7.08
N LYS A 132 -9.67 -13.23 6.12
CA LYS A 132 -10.38 -14.25 5.33
C LYS A 132 -9.31 -15.13 4.67
N ALA A 133 -9.42 -16.44 4.86
CA ALA A 133 -8.47 -17.38 4.27
C ALA A 133 -8.39 -17.15 2.75
N ALA A 134 -7.17 -17.13 2.24
CA ALA A 134 -6.90 -17.03 0.82
C ALA A 134 -7.67 -18.12 0.04
N PRO A 135 -8.33 -17.80 -1.09
CA PRO A 135 -8.91 -18.82 -1.93
C PRO A 135 -7.84 -19.83 -2.38
N ALA A 136 -8.14 -21.13 -2.30
CA ALA A 136 -7.21 -22.18 -2.71
C ALA A 136 -6.90 -22.13 -4.23
N GLN A 137 -7.89 -21.66 -5.01
CA GLN A 137 -7.79 -21.42 -6.45
C GLN A 137 -7.54 -19.94 -6.74
N LEU A 138 -6.96 -19.65 -7.90
CA LEU A 138 -6.73 -18.28 -8.38
C LEU A 138 -8.07 -17.52 -8.50
N PRO A 139 -8.32 -16.47 -7.72
CA PRO A 139 -9.58 -15.73 -7.83
C PRO A 139 -9.68 -14.95 -9.15
N LEU A 140 -10.90 -14.82 -9.69
CA LEU A 140 -11.16 -13.86 -10.77
C LEU A 140 -11.34 -12.46 -10.18
N GLY A 141 -11.07 -11.42 -10.98
CA GLY A 141 -11.26 -10.04 -10.55
C GLY A 141 -10.12 -9.10 -10.94
N THR A 142 -10.08 -7.95 -10.27
CA THR A 142 -9.09 -6.90 -10.53
C THR A 142 -7.85 -7.12 -9.68
N TYR A 143 -6.71 -7.08 -10.34
CA TYR A 143 -5.39 -7.16 -9.75
C TYR A 143 -4.63 -5.86 -9.98
N HIS A 144 -3.98 -5.36 -8.95
CA HIS A 144 -2.98 -4.29 -9.08
C HIS A 144 -1.60 -4.92 -9.20
N VAL A 145 -0.90 -4.62 -10.30
CA VAL A 145 0.41 -5.19 -10.60
C VAL A 145 1.50 -4.22 -10.18
N TYR A 146 2.45 -4.73 -9.40
CA TYR A 146 3.60 -3.98 -8.91
C TYR A 146 4.91 -4.67 -9.31
N GLN A 147 5.98 -3.88 -9.42
CA GLN A 147 7.34 -4.38 -9.65
C GLN A 147 8.25 -3.88 -8.53
N SER A 148 9.11 -4.75 -8.00
CA SER A 148 10.16 -4.29 -7.09
C SER A 148 11.19 -3.45 -7.84
N ASN A 149 11.61 -2.34 -7.25
CA ASN A 149 12.69 -1.48 -7.76
C ASN A 149 13.95 -1.48 -6.85
N GLY A 150 14.03 -2.44 -5.91
CA GLY A 150 15.11 -2.54 -4.93
C GLY A 150 14.86 -1.82 -3.60
N ALA A 151 14.00 -0.79 -3.57
CA ALA A 151 13.65 -0.05 -2.35
C ALA A 151 12.15 -0.14 -1.97
N SER A 152 11.29 -0.31 -2.97
CA SER A 152 9.83 -0.38 -2.84
C SER A 152 9.22 -1.24 -3.97
N PHE A 153 7.89 -1.20 -4.05
CA PHE A 153 7.11 -1.77 -5.14
C PHE A 153 6.41 -0.64 -5.90
N ASN A 154 6.77 -0.46 -7.17
CA ASN A 154 6.16 0.53 -8.03
C ASN A 154 4.93 -0.07 -8.73
N PHE A 155 3.80 0.62 -8.64
CA PHE A 155 2.61 0.28 -9.40
C PHE A 155 2.91 0.37 -10.91
N GLN A 156 2.45 -0.63 -11.65
CA GLN A 156 2.66 -0.72 -13.10
C GLN A 156 1.34 -0.52 -13.84
N TYR A 157 0.34 -1.38 -13.56
CA TYR A 157 -0.94 -1.37 -14.26
C TYR A 157 -2.00 -2.18 -13.50
N LYS A 158 -3.26 -2.03 -13.93
CA LYS A 158 -4.38 -2.88 -13.50
C LYS A 158 -4.55 -4.04 -14.47
N LEU A 159 -4.60 -5.25 -13.94
CA LEU A 159 -4.90 -6.49 -14.66
C LEU A 159 -6.28 -6.97 -14.21
N ILE A 160 -7.24 -7.12 -15.12
CA ILE A 160 -8.54 -7.73 -14.80
C ILE A 160 -8.52 -9.15 -15.36
N LEU A 161 -8.59 -10.16 -14.49
CA LEU A 161 -8.75 -11.54 -14.90
C LEU A 161 -10.24 -11.83 -15.06
N ASN A 162 -10.76 -11.74 -16.29
CA ASN A 162 -12.19 -11.87 -16.58
C ASN A 162 -12.64 -13.35 -16.50
N SER A 163 -11.77 -14.27 -16.92
CA SER A 163 -11.98 -15.71 -16.87
C SER A 163 -10.64 -16.44 -16.80
N TYR A 164 -10.65 -17.75 -16.61
CA TYR A 164 -9.43 -18.58 -16.71
C TYR A 164 -8.87 -18.70 -18.14
N SER A 165 -9.50 -18.03 -19.11
CA SER A 165 -9.08 -17.98 -20.52
C SER A 165 -8.87 -16.56 -21.06
N SER A 166 -9.18 -15.50 -20.28
CA SER A 166 -9.14 -14.13 -20.77
C SER A 166 -8.83 -13.10 -19.69
N TYR A 167 -8.16 -12.01 -20.10
CA TYR A 167 -7.80 -10.90 -19.22
C TYR A 167 -7.91 -9.56 -19.95
N THR A 168 -7.90 -8.46 -19.19
CA THR A 168 -7.92 -7.08 -19.70
C THR A 168 -6.85 -6.24 -19.01
N ILE A 169 -6.13 -5.44 -19.79
CA ILE A 169 -5.24 -4.36 -19.31
C ILE A 169 -5.53 -3.11 -20.15
N ASN A 170 -5.73 -1.96 -19.50
CA ASN A 170 -5.99 -0.67 -20.18
C ASN A 170 -7.08 -0.79 -21.27
N ASN A 171 -8.19 -1.46 -20.94
CA ASN A 171 -9.32 -1.75 -21.84
C ASN A 171 -9.00 -2.63 -23.07
N LYS A 172 -7.79 -3.17 -23.19
CA LYS A 172 -7.39 -4.13 -24.23
C LYS A 172 -7.47 -5.55 -23.70
N LYS A 173 -8.16 -6.43 -24.44
CA LYS A 173 -8.30 -7.84 -24.10
C LYS A 173 -7.08 -8.65 -24.53
N GLY A 174 -6.78 -9.70 -23.77
CA GLY A 174 -5.85 -10.75 -24.15
C GLY A 174 -6.36 -12.11 -23.67
N THR A 175 -5.70 -13.18 -24.11
CA THR A 175 -6.02 -14.55 -23.73
C THR A 175 -4.96 -15.14 -22.83
N CYS A 176 -5.37 -16.03 -21.94
CA CYS A 176 -4.50 -16.77 -21.05
C CYS A 176 -4.94 -18.24 -20.94
N SER A 177 -4.13 -19.07 -20.32
CA SER A 177 -4.50 -20.41 -19.87
C SER A 177 -4.11 -20.58 -18.40
N CYS A 178 -5.01 -21.12 -17.60
CA CYS A 178 -4.74 -21.44 -16.19
C CYS A 178 -4.70 -22.95 -15.96
N ASP A 179 -3.60 -23.45 -15.41
CA ASP A 179 -3.49 -24.77 -14.82
C ASP A 179 -3.81 -24.66 -13.32
N SER A 180 -5.02 -25.07 -12.93
CA SER A 180 -5.49 -24.95 -11.55
C SER A 180 -4.75 -25.88 -10.58
N LYS A 181 -4.22 -27.03 -11.05
CA LYS A 181 -3.47 -27.97 -10.22
C LYS A 181 -2.09 -27.42 -9.88
N LYS A 182 -1.40 -26.87 -10.89
CA LYS A 182 -0.07 -26.24 -10.72
C LYS A 182 -0.16 -24.78 -10.28
N LYS A 183 -1.37 -24.21 -10.25
CA LYS A 183 -1.63 -22.79 -9.98
C LYS A 183 -0.89 -21.86 -10.95
N VAL A 184 -0.65 -22.33 -12.17
CA VAL A 184 0.11 -21.58 -13.18
C VAL A 184 -0.84 -20.87 -14.12
N ILE A 185 -0.55 -19.61 -14.43
CA ILE A 185 -1.20 -18.86 -15.51
C ILE A 185 -0.17 -18.57 -16.60
N ARG A 186 -0.55 -18.75 -17.86
CA ARG A 186 0.27 -18.38 -19.02
C ARG A 186 -0.50 -17.41 -19.89
N PHE A 187 0.12 -16.30 -20.25
CA PHE A 187 -0.49 -15.25 -21.07
C PHE A 187 -0.13 -15.49 -22.55
N ILE A 188 -1.15 -15.78 -23.36
CA ILE A 188 -0.99 -16.31 -24.72
C ILE A 188 -1.02 -15.18 -25.76
N SER A 189 -1.80 -14.14 -25.51
CA SER A 189 -1.93 -12.98 -26.40
C SER A 189 -2.10 -11.68 -25.61
N GLY A 190 -2.14 -10.54 -26.31
CA GLY A 190 -2.31 -9.22 -25.70
C GLY A 190 -1.03 -8.64 -25.08
N ALA A 191 -1.19 -7.68 -24.18
CA ALA A 191 -0.07 -6.91 -23.60
C ALA A 191 0.90 -7.75 -22.74
N LEU A 192 0.45 -8.88 -22.19
CA LEU A 192 1.28 -9.81 -21.43
C LEU A 192 1.71 -11.03 -22.24
N LYS A 193 1.58 -11.02 -23.58
CA LYS A 193 1.92 -12.19 -24.42
C LYS A 193 3.32 -12.72 -24.07
N GLY A 194 3.40 -14.01 -23.79
CA GLY A 194 4.64 -14.69 -23.45
C GLY A 194 4.96 -14.71 -21.96
N PHE A 195 4.26 -13.96 -21.12
CA PHE A 195 4.50 -13.95 -19.68
C PHE A 195 3.90 -15.21 -19.05
N ALA A 196 4.46 -15.62 -17.91
CA ALA A 196 3.90 -16.70 -17.10
C ALA A 196 3.89 -16.30 -15.64
N GLY A 197 2.94 -16.82 -14.88
CA GLY A 197 2.84 -16.57 -13.46
C GLY A 197 2.40 -17.78 -12.67
N ILE A 198 2.57 -17.69 -11.36
CA ILE A 198 2.13 -18.67 -10.38
C ILE A 198 1.28 -17.98 -9.32
N TYR A 199 0.10 -18.52 -9.09
CA TYR A 199 -0.76 -18.08 -7.99
C TYR A 199 -0.25 -18.63 -6.67
N ARG A 200 0.10 -17.69 -5.80
CA ARG A 200 0.66 -17.90 -4.48
C ARG A 200 -0.38 -17.47 -3.44
N PRO A 201 -1.12 -18.41 -2.82
CA PRO A 201 -2.10 -18.07 -1.79
C PRO A 201 -1.45 -17.67 -0.45
N THR A 202 -0.22 -18.10 -0.20
CA THR A 202 0.57 -17.78 1.00
C THR A 202 2.03 -17.52 0.62
N ASN A 203 2.65 -16.48 1.18
CA ASN A 203 4.10 -16.29 1.06
C ASN A 203 4.80 -17.05 2.19
N PRO A 204 5.68 -18.03 1.92
CA PRO A 204 6.37 -18.79 2.96
C PRO A 204 7.30 -17.94 3.83
N GLU A 205 7.80 -16.82 3.31
CA GLU A 205 8.68 -15.91 4.06
C GLU A 205 7.88 -14.90 4.90
N ASN A 206 6.60 -14.68 4.57
CA ASN A 206 5.71 -13.80 5.31
C ASN A 206 4.25 -14.21 5.10
N GLU A 207 3.70 -15.04 5.99
CA GLU A 207 2.32 -15.52 5.88
C GLU A 207 1.26 -14.41 5.92
N LYS A 208 1.66 -13.20 6.33
CA LYS A 208 0.80 -12.00 6.31
C LYS A 208 0.73 -11.36 4.93
N ASP A 209 1.59 -11.76 3.99
CA ASP A 209 1.50 -11.30 2.62
C ASP A 209 0.22 -11.88 1.98
N PRO A 210 -0.68 -11.03 1.51
CA PRO A 210 -1.87 -11.44 0.78
C PRO A 210 -1.58 -12.28 -0.48
N PRO A 211 -2.60 -13.04 -0.96
CA PRO A 211 -2.49 -13.84 -2.17
C PRO A 211 -2.12 -13.02 -3.39
N ALA A 212 -1.26 -13.57 -4.24
CA ALA A 212 -0.76 -12.89 -5.41
C ALA A 212 -0.57 -13.84 -6.59
N ILE A 213 -0.64 -13.31 -7.80
CA ILE A 213 0.01 -13.93 -8.96
C ILE A 213 1.42 -13.33 -9.02
N VAL A 214 2.44 -14.15 -8.83
CA VAL A 214 3.82 -13.77 -9.13
C VAL A 214 4.02 -14.02 -10.62
N ILE A 215 4.50 -13.05 -11.37
CA ILE A 215 4.59 -13.08 -12.84
C ILE A 215 6.04 -12.82 -13.26
N ASP A 216 6.54 -13.67 -14.15
CA ASP A 216 7.80 -13.51 -14.86
C ASP A 216 7.53 -13.01 -16.28
N PHE A 217 8.12 -11.87 -16.63
CA PHE A 217 8.04 -11.29 -17.97
C PHE A 217 8.82 -12.09 -19.02
N ASN A 218 9.74 -12.97 -18.60
CA ASN A 218 10.48 -13.86 -19.50
C ASN A 218 9.71 -15.16 -19.83
N GLY A 219 8.49 -15.34 -19.29
CA GLY A 219 7.64 -16.50 -19.61
C GLY A 219 7.96 -17.79 -18.87
N SER A 220 8.96 -17.77 -18.00
CA SER A 220 9.24 -18.87 -17.08
C SER A 220 8.21 -18.90 -15.96
N VAL A 221 7.85 -20.10 -15.48
CA VAL A 221 7.04 -20.18 -14.26
C VAL A 221 7.93 -19.73 -13.09
N PRO A 222 7.53 -18.74 -12.28
CA PRO A 222 8.36 -18.28 -11.17
C PRO A 222 8.72 -19.40 -10.20
N ASP A 223 10.00 -19.47 -9.82
CA ASP A 223 10.50 -20.37 -8.78
C ASP A 223 10.68 -19.57 -7.49
N LEU A 224 9.71 -19.72 -6.59
CA LEU A 224 9.66 -18.95 -5.34
C LEU A 224 10.69 -19.39 -4.30
N ALA A 225 11.35 -20.53 -4.49
CA ALA A 225 12.42 -21.01 -3.61
C ALA A 225 13.79 -20.43 -3.98
N LYS A 226 13.92 -19.83 -5.17
CA LYS A 226 15.18 -19.30 -5.71
C LYS A 226 15.05 -17.82 -6.10
N GLN A 227 14.52 -16.99 -5.21
CA GLN A 227 14.25 -15.56 -5.46
C GLN A 227 15.50 -14.65 -5.55
N VAL A 228 16.66 -15.18 -5.92
CA VAL A 228 17.88 -14.37 -5.99
C VAL A 228 17.91 -13.59 -7.32
N GLY A 229 17.70 -12.28 -7.25
CA GLY A 229 17.94 -11.32 -8.33
C GLY A 229 16.88 -11.21 -9.43
N LYS A 230 15.71 -11.86 -9.30
CA LYS A 230 14.66 -11.82 -10.33
C LYS A 230 13.62 -10.73 -10.04
N MET A 231 13.47 -9.80 -10.98
CA MET A 231 12.47 -8.73 -10.97
C MET A 231 11.07 -9.25 -11.32
N TYR A 232 10.47 -10.06 -10.44
CA TYR A 232 9.09 -10.49 -10.65
C TYR A 232 8.10 -9.32 -10.54
N LEU A 233 7.02 -9.44 -11.30
CA LEU A 233 5.82 -8.64 -11.14
C LEU A 233 4.91 -9.35 -10.13
N TYR A 234 4.31 -8.59 -9.23
CA TYR A 234 3.40 -9.11 -8.21
C TYR A 234 2.03 -8.50 -8.46
N ALA A 235 1.09 -9.34 -8.93
CA ALA A 235 -0.29 -8.96 -9.17
C ALA A 235 -1.12 -9.38 -7.96
N TYR A 236 -1.65 -8.40 -7.24
CA TYR A 236 -2.42 -8.67 -6.04
C TYR A 236 -3.89 -8.35 -6.21
N LEU A 237 -4.77 -9.21 -5.69
CA LEU A 237 -6.20 -9.05 -5.80
C LEU A 237 -6.64 -7.79 -5.04
N GLN A 238 -7.41 -6.94 -5.72
CA GLN A 238 -8.11 -5.84 -5.08
C GLN A 238 -9.30 -6.41 -4.29
N PRO A 239 -9.37 -6.19 -2.96
CA PRO A 239 -10.50 -6.65 -2.15
C PRO A 239 -11.80 -5.89 -2.45
#